data_AF-A0A7K2MA96-F1
#
_entry.id   AF-A0A7K2MA96-F1
#
_cell.length_a   1.000
_cell.length_b   1.000
_cell.length_c   1.000
_cell.angle_alpha   90.00
_cell.angle_beta   90.00
_cell.angle_gamma   90.00
#
_symmetry.space_group_name_H-M   'P 1'
#
loop_
_entity.id
_entity.type
_entity.pdbx_description
1 polymer ?
#
loop_
_entity_poly.entity_id
_entity_poly.type
_entity_poly.pdbx_seq_one_letter_code
_entity_poly.pdbx_strand_id
1 'polypeptide(L)'
;MRMIGDGVIDREGVAGLAARLGYSARQVQRQLTAELGAGPVALARAQRAHTARVLLQTTDLPVTQIAFAAGFASVRQFNDTVRAVYAATPSELRAAA
;
A
#
# COMPACT_ATOMS: atom_id res chain seq x y z
N MET A 1 1.80 12.87 -3.90
CA MET A 1 2.46 11.80 -3.13
C MET A 1 2.06 11.76 -1.67
N ARG A 2 2.12 12.87 -0.91
CA ARG A 2 1.76 12.91 0.52
C ARG A 2 0.42 12.24 0.85
N MET A 3 -0.63 12.55 0.10
CA MET A 3 -1.98 11.97 0.31
C MET A 3 -2.08 10.45 0.07
N ILE A 4 -1.26 9.87 -0.82
CA ILE A 4 -1.21 8.41 -1.01
C ILE A 4 -0.47 7.78 0.17
N GLY A 5 0.62 8.40 0.63
CA GLY A 5 1.34 7.99 1.84
C GLY A 5 0.53 8.14 3.13
N ASP A 6 -0.35 9.14 3.21
CA ASP A 6 -1.25 9.38 4.35
C ASP A 6 -2.44 8.41 4.40
N GLY A 7 -2.54 7.46 3.46
CA GLY A 7 -3.60 6.46 3.41
C GLY A 7 -4.96 6.98 2.92
N VAL A 8 -5.01 8.10 2.17
CA VAL A 8 -6.29 8.64 1.65
C VAL A 8 -6.98 7.64 0.72
N ILE A 9 -6.22 6.92 -0.11
CA ILE A 9 -6.78 5.89 -0.99
C ILE A 9 -7.41 4.75 -0.18
N ASP A 10 -6.88 4.44 1.00
CA ASP A 10 -7.38 3.35 1.82
C ASP A 10 -8.68 3.71 2.55
N ARG A 11 -8.85 4.98 2.93
CA ARG A 11 -10.05 5.48 3.60
C ARG A 11 -11.15 5.89 2.63
N GLU A 12 -10.78 6.55 1.54
CA GLU A 12 -11.73 7.27 0.67
C GLU A 12 -11.70 6.75 -0.78
N GLY A 13 -10.84 5.77 -1.09
CA GLY A 13 -10.66 5.24 -2.44
C GLY A 13 -10.02 6.23 -3.40
N VAL A 14 -9.90 5.81 -4.66
CA VAL A 14 -9.39 6.68 -5.75
C VAL A 14 -10.34 7.85 -6.01
N ALA A 15 -11.65 7.66 -5.80
CA ALA A 15 -12.64 8.71 -5.95
C ALA A 15 -12.46 9.83 -4.91
N GLY A 16 -12.23 9.50 -3.64
CA GLY A 16 -11.95 10.49 -2.60
C GLY A 16 -10.64 11.23 -2.82
N LEU A 17 -9.58 10.51 -3.23
CA LEU A 17 -8.34 11.16 -3.65
C LEU A 17 -8.58 12.16 -4.78
N ALA A 18 -9.37 11.78 -5.79
CA ALA A 18 -9.65 12.62 -6.93
C ALA A 18 -10.48 13.86 -6.56
N ALA A 19 -11.51 13.68 -5.73
CA ALA A 19 -12.33 14.78 -5.22
C ALA A 19 -11.49 15.82 -4.47
N ARG A 20 -10.55 15.39 -3.62
CA ARG A 20 -9.66 16.29 -2.87
C ARG A 20 -8.62 16.98 -3.74
N LEU A 21 -8.28 16.40 -4.90
CA LEU A 21 -7.37 17.00 -5.87
C LEU A 21 -8.11 17.86 -6.92
N GLY A 22 -9.44 17.94 -6.88
CA GLY A 22 -10.23 18.66 -7.88
C GLY A 22 -10.23 18.01 -9.27
N TYR A 23 -9.94 16.71 -9.34
CA TYR A 23 -9.87 15.95 -10.59
C TYR A 23 -10.90 14.82 -10.61
N SER A 24 -11.23 14.34 -11.81
CA SER A 24 -11.90 13.05 -11.97
C SER A 24 -10.93 11.91 -11.65
N ALA A 25 -11.46 10.77 -11.17
CA ALA A 25 -10.65 9.57 -10.92
C ALA A 25 -9.86 9.11 -12.17
N ARG A 26 -10.44 9.31 -13.36
CA ARG A 26 -9.79 8.98 -14.64
C ARG A 26 -8.61 9.91 -14.95
N GLN A 27 -8.73 11.21 -14.65
CA GLN A 27 -7.61 12.15 -14.79
C GLN A 27 -6.48 11.81 -13.82
N VAL A 28 -6.81 11.51 -12.56
CA VAL A 28 -5.81 11.07 -11.56
C VAL A 28 -5.11 9.79 -12.01
N GLN A 29 -5.86 8.80 -12.46
CA GLN A 29 -5.31 7.56 -13.01
C GLN A 29 -4.33 7.84 -14.16
N ARG A 30 -4.76 8.62 -15.16
CA ARG A 30 -3.94 8.94 -16.33
C ARG A 30 -2.67 9.69 -15.94
N GLN A 31 -2.77 10.69 -15.06
CA GLN A 31 -1.63 11.49 -14.63
C GLN A 31 -0.62 10.63 -13.87
N LEU A 32 -1.08 9.82 -12.91
CA LEU A 32 -0.19 8.95 -12.14
C LEU A 32 0.46 7.87 -13.01
N THR A 33 -0.29 7.28 -13.95
CA THR A 33 0.29 6.34 -14.90
C THR A 33 1.30 7.00 -15.84
N ALA A 34 1.04 8.22 -16.31
CA ALA A 34 1.96 8.94 -17.19
C ALA A 34 3.26 9.34 -16.49
N GLU A 35 3.18 9.82 -15.24
CA GLU A 35 4.32 10.34 -14.49
C GLU A 35 5.11 9.23 -13.75
N LEU A 36 4.41 8.20 -13.26
CA LEU A 36 4.98 7.18 -12.36
C LEU A 36 4.90 5.75 -12.92
N GLY A 37 4.36 5.58 -14.12
CA GLY A 37 4.17 4.26 -14.76
C GLY A 37 3.09 3.39 -14.12
N ALA A 38 2.47 3.84 -13.03
CA ALA A 38 1.53 3.05 -12.24
C ALA A 38 0.30 3.85 -11.82
N GLY A 39 -0.85 3.18 -11.79
CA GLY A 39 -2.09 3.78 -11.32
C GLY A 39 -2.13 3.97 -9.80
N PRO A 40 -3.00 4.84 -9.27
CA PRO A 40 -3.18 5.12 -7.85
C PRO A 40 -3.33 3.88 -6.97
N VAL A 41 -4.09 2.86 -7.42
CA VAL A 41 -4.27 1.61 -6.65
C VAL A 41 -2.96 0.81 -6.54
N ALA A 42 -2.19 0.73 -7.63
CA ALA A 42 -0.92 0.04 -7.64
C ALA A 42 0.11 0.75 -6.76
N LEU A 43 0.15 2.09 -6.81
CA LEU A 43 0.99 2.92 -5.95
C LEU A 43 0.62 2.75 -4.47
N ALA A 44 -0.68 2.76 -4.14
CA ALA A 44 -1.13 2.53 -2.77
C ALA A 44 -0.73 1.13 -2.28
N ARG A 45 -0.87 0.10 -3.12
CA ARG A 45 -0.45 -1.27 -2.79
C ARG A 45 1.06 -1.35 -2.53
N ALA A 46 1.88 -0.73 -3.38
CA ALA A 46 3.33 -0.70 -3.20
C ALA A 46 3.73 0.01 -1.90
N GLN A 47 3.09 1.15 -1.59
CA GLN A 47 3.30 1.87 -0.34
C GLN A 47 2.97 1.01 0.88
N ARG A 48 1.81 0.32 0.88
CA ARG A 48 1.43 -0.58 1.97
C ARG A 48 2.41 -1.74 2.15
N ALA A 49 2.86 -2.33 1.05
CA ALA A 49 3.87 -3.39 1.10
C ALA A 49 5.18 -2.90 1.74
N HIS A 50 5.62 -1.69 1.37
CA HIS A 50 6.80 -1.06 1.95
C HIS A 50 6.64 -0.78 3.46
N THR A 51 5.53 -0.15 3.87
CA THR A 51 5.23 0.07 5.29
C THR A 51 5.24 -1.24 6.07
N ALA A 52 4.62 -2.30 5.53
CA ALA A 52 4.59 -3.58 6.20
C ALA A 52 5.98 -4.22 6.35
N ARG A 53 6.83 -4.12 5.32
CA ARG A 53 8.23 -4.57 5.41
C ARG A 53 8.95 -3.83 6.53
N VAL A 54 8.86 -2.50 6.58
CA VAL A 54 9.49 -1.71 7.65
C VAL A 54 9.02 -2.21 9.02
N LEU A 55 7.72 -2.38 9.23
CA LEU A 55 7.18 -2.88 10.50
C LEU A 55 7.63 -4.30 10.83
N LEU A 56 7.71 -5.20 9.84
CA LEU A 56 8.19 -6.58 10.02
C LEU A 56 9.65 -6.62 10.49
N GLN A 57 10.48 -5.69 10.01
CA GLN A 57 11.92 -5.66 10.26
C GLN A 57 12.30 -4.81 11.47
N THR A 58 11.41 -3.95 11.96
CA THR A 58 11.72 -3.00 13.04
C THR A 58 10.90 -3.22 14.31
N THR A 59 9.97 -4.18 14.31
CA THR A 59 9.09 -4.46 15.46
C THR A 59 8.82 -5.95 15.64
N ASP A 60 8.54 -6.33 16.89
CA ASP A 60 8.13 -7.69 17.26
C ASP A 60 6.61 -7.91 17.23
N LEU A 61 5.86 -6.96 16.64
CA LEU A 61 4.40 -7.06 16.60
C LEU A 61 3.94 -8.34 15.89
N PRO A 62 2.79 -8.93 16.29
CA PRO A 62 2.20 -10.05 15.54
C PRO A 62 1.97 -9.67 14.07
N VAL A 63 2.24 -10.60 13.15
CA VAL A 63 2.10 -10.38 11.70
C VAL A 63 0.69 -9.88 11.33
N THR A 64 -0.33 -10.36 12.04
CA THR A 64 -1.72 -9.92 11.87
C THR A 64 -1.91 -8.44 12.21
N GLN A 65 -1.28 -7.94 13.28
CA GLN A 65 -1.33 -6.52 13.63
C GLN A 65 -0.59 -5.67 12.62
N ILE A 66 0.55 -6.15 12.11
CA ILE A 66 1.31 -5.46 11.06
C ILE A 66 0.50 -5.32 9.78
N ALA A 67 -0.26 -6.34 9.39
CA ALA A 67 -1.12 -6.27 8.21
C ALA A 67 -2.10 -5.08 8.30
N PHE A 68 -2.78 -4.92 9.43
CA PHE A 68 -3.73 -3.82 9.62
C PHE A 68 -3.03 -2.47 9.81
N ALA A 69 -1.91 -2.42 10.53
CA ALA A 69 -1.12 -1.20 10.71
C ALA A 69 -0.54 -0.68 9.37
N ALA A 70 -0.23 -1.59 8.45
CA ALA A 70 0.20 -1.26 7.09
C ALA A 70 -0.96 -0.92 6.14
N GLY A 71 -2.21 -0.85 6.61
CA GLY A 71 -3.37 -0.42 5.85
C GLY A 71 -4.05 -1.50 5.00
N PHE A 72 -3.77 -2.79 5.24
CA PHE A 72 -4.49 -3.87 4.56
C PHE A 72 -5.85 -4.13 5.21
N ALA A 73 -6.88 -4.32 4.39
CA ALA A 73 -8.22 -4.65 4.87
C ALA A 73 -8.34 -6.10 5.37
N SER A 74 -7.38 -6.96 5.02
CA SER A 74 -7.32 -8.35 5.50
C SER A 74 -5.89 -8.90 5.48
N VAL A 75 -5.64 -9.88 6.35
CA VAL A 75 -4.37 -10.63 6.41
C VAL A 75 -4.13 -11.40 5.11
N ARG A 76 -5.18 -11.89 4.45
CA ARG A 76 -5.06 -12.57 3.15
C ARG A 76 -4.51 -11.63 2.07
N GLN A 77 -5.13 -10.46 1.92
CA GLN A 77 -4.67 -9.46 0.93
C GLN A 77 -3.24 -9.00 1.22
N PHE A 78 -2.89 -8.88 2.50
CA PHE A 78 -1.53 -8.60 2.94
C PHE A 78 -0.55 -9.69 2.48
N ASN A 79 -0.82 -10.95 2.80
CA ASN A 79 0.04 -12.08 2.40
C ASN A 79 0.22 -12.15 0.87
N ASP A 80 -0.87 -12.01 0.13
CA ASP A 80 -0.86 -12.03 -1.35
C ASP A 80 0.00 -10.88 -1.91
N THR A 81 -0.14 -9.69 -1.32
CA THR A 81 0.61 -8.50 -1.75
C THR A 81 2.09 -8.61 -1.44
N VAL A 82 2.45 -9.04 -0.21
CA VAL A 82 3.85 -9.20 0.21
C VAL A 82 4.56 -10.22 -0.68
N ARG A 83 3.90 -11.36 -0.95
CA ARG A 83 4.44 -12.37 -1.87
C ARG A 83 4.62 -11.82 -3.29
N ALA A 84 3.64 -11.07 -3.79
CA ALA A 84 3.72 -10.49 -5.14
C ALA A 84 4.82 -9.42 -5.28
N VAL A 85 5.08 -8.63 -4.24
CA VAL A 85 6.04 -7.52 -4.28
C VAL A 85 7.46 -7.95 -3.94
N TYR A 86 7.64 -8.87 -2.98
CA TYR A 86 8.94 -9.24 -2.44
C TYR A 86 9.36 -10.68 -2.75
N ALA A 87 8.52 -11.46 -3.44
CA ALA A 87 8.75 -12.89 -3.69
C ALA A 87 9.03 -13.72 -2.42
N ALA A 88 8.58 -13.24 -1.26
CA ALA A 88 8.78 -13.84 0.06
C ALA A 88 7.51 -13.74 0.90
N THR A 89 7.41 -14.56 1.94
CA THR A 89 6.35 -14.47 2.96
C THR A 89 6.67 -13.40 4.01
N PRO A 90 5.67 -12.90 4.75
CA PRO A 90 5.92 -11.98 5.87
C PRO A 90 6.91 -12.52 6.90
N SER A 91 6.83 -13.82 7.21
CA SER A 91 7.74 -14.46 8.17
C SER A 91 9.17 -14.54 7.64
N GLU A 92 9.36 -14.88 6.37
CA GLU A 92 10.69 -14.88 5.73
C GLU A 92 11.30 -13.47 5.68
N LEU A 93 10.49 -12.44 5.37
CA LEU A 93 10.94 -11.05 5.40
C LEU A 93 11.36 -10.58 6.79
N ARG A 94 10.68 -11.05 7.83
CA ARG A 94 11.06 -10.79 9.23
C ARG A 94 12.38 -11.48 9.58
N ALA A 95 12.55 -12.74 9.18
CA ALA A 95 13.76 -13.49 9.48
C ALA A 95 15.01 -12.98 8.73
N ALA A 96 14.81 -12.23 7.63
CA ALA A 96 15.88 -11.62 6.83
C ALA A 96 16.27 -10.19 7.28
N ALA A 97 15.72 -9.70 8.40
CA ALA A 97 16.08 -8.42 9.02
C ALA A 97 17.34 -8.57 9.89
#